data_AF-K5B881-F1
#
_entry.id   AF-K5B881-F1
#
_cell.length_a   1.000
_cell.length_b   1.000
_cell.length_c   1.000
_cell.angle_alpha   90.00
_cell.angle_beta   90.00
_cell.angle_gamma   90.00
#
_symmetry.space_group_name_H-M   'P 1'
#
loop_
_entity.id
_entity.type
_entity.pdbx_description
1 polymer ?
#
loop_
_entity_poly.entity_id
_entity_poly.type
_entity_poly.pdbx_seq_one_letter_code
_entity_poly.pdbx_strand_id
1 'polypeptide(L)'
;MSLAPRTAIVSSVGTVVVSALGFVVVLLLNAFVLDDYDAFGEVDIPGTASLELPAGEVTVNFHTVVRQSQADGALPVPELQMSITPPEGVAEAEVIPSPGATTTINSDAWVRVWQVRTRAAGVHRIATDGAVDGYIAPRLAF
;
A
#
# COMPACT_ATOMS: atom_id res chain seq x y z
N MET A 1 54.71 -8.52 14.05
CA MET A 1 53.28 -8.23 14.32
C MET A 1 52.47 -8.73 13.14
N SER A 2 51.71 -9.81 13.30
CA SER A 2 50.91 -10.36 12.19
C SER A 2 49.78 -9.37 11.85
N LEU A 3 49.68 -9.00 10.56
CA LEU A 3 48.60 -8.15 10.04
C LEU A 3 47.27 -8.91 9.96
N ALA A 4 47.31 -10.24 9.96
CA ALA A 4 46.18 -11.15 9.81
C ALA A 4 44.99 -10.93 10.76
N PRO A 5 45.15 -10.74 12.09
CA PRO A 5 44.02 -10.51 12.98
C PRO A 5 43.37 -9.13 12.76
N ARG A 6 44.15 -8.10 12.41
CA ARG A 6 43.63 -6.75 12.14
C ARG A 6 42.83 -6.70 10.84
N THR A 7 43.30 -7.37 9.79
CA THR A 7 42.56 -7.47 8.52
C THR A 7 41.28 -8.29 8.67
N ALA A 8 41.30 -9.36 9.48
CA ALA A 8 40.11 -10.14 9.79
C ALA A 8 39.05 -9.31 10.53
N ILE A 9 39.45 -8.52 11.54
CA ILE A 9 38.53 -7.65 12.29
C ILE A 9 37.92 -6.58 11.37
N VAL A 10 38.75 -5.90 10.57
CA VAL A 10 38.25 -4.86 9.63
C VAL A 10 37.31 -5.46 8.60
N SER A 11 37.62 -6.65 8.07
CA SER A 11 36.75 -7.37 7.15
C SER A 11 35.41 -7.73 7.81
N SER A 12 35.43 -8.28 9.02
CA SER A 12 34.21 -8.67 9.73
C SER A 12 33.32 -7.47 10.04
N VAL A 13 33.91 -6.36 10.51
CA VAL A 13 33.17 -5.11 10.76
C VAL A 13 32.59 -4.57 9.45
N GLY A 14 33.36 -4.60 8.36
CA GLY A 14 32.89 -4.22 7.04
C GLY A 14 31.67 -5.05 6.59
N THR A 15 31.72 -6.37 6.74
CA THR A 15 30.60 -7.26 6.38
C THR A 15 29.35 -6.97 7.21
N VAL A 16 29.49 -6.70 8.52
CA VAL A 16 28.34 -6.35 9.38
C VAL A 16 27.70 -5.04 8.94
N VAL A 17 28.50 -4.00 8.68
CA VAL A 17 27.98 -2.70 8.24
C VAL A 17 27.27 -2.82 6.88
N VAL A 18 27.89 -3.51 5.92
CA VAL A 18 27.29 -3.73 4.59
C VAL A 18 26.00 -4.54 4.70
N SER A 19 25.97 -5.59 5.53
CA SER A 19 24.76 -6.39 5.76
C SER A 19 23.64 -5.57 6.39
N ALA A 20 23.96 -4.75 7.39
CA ALA A 20 22.98 -3.89 8.06
C ALA A 20 22.39 -2.85 7.11
N LEU A 21 23.24 -2.18 6.32
CA LEU A 21 22.79 -1.23 5.29
C LEU A 21 21.96 -1.92 4.21
N GLY A 22 22.41 -3.08 3.72
CA GLY A 22 21.67 -3.87 2.74
C GLY A 22 20.30 -4.28 3.25
N PHE A 23 20.20 -4.70 4.50
CA PHE A 23 18.92 -5.03 5.13
C PHE A 23 17.98 -3.82 5.20
N VAL A 24 18.47 -2.65 5.64
CA VAL A 24 17.68 -1.41 5.66
C VAL A 24 17.20 -1.05 4.25
N VAL A 25 18.08 -1.12 3.25
CA VAL A 25 17.72 -0.84 1.84
C VAL A 25 16.64 -1.80 1.36
N VAL A 26 16.74 -3.10 1.66
CA VAL A 26 15.71 -4.08 1.29
C VAL A 26 14.38 -3.80 2.00
N LEU A 27 14.39 -3.40 3.27
CA LEU A 27 13.17 -3.01 3.97
C LEU A 27 12.51 -1.79 3.32
N LEU A 28 13.30 -0.77 2.96
CA LEU A 28 12.80 0.41 2.26
C LEU A 28 12.27 0.04 0.87
N LEU A 29 12.99 -0.78 0.11
CA LEU A 29 12.51 -1.25 -1.20
C LEU A 29 11.23 -2.07 -1.06
N ASN A 30 11.11 -2.94 -0.06
CA ASN A 30 9.90 -3.69 0.18
C ASN A 30 8.72 -2.77 0.53
N ALA A 31 8.90 -1.88 1.50
CA ALA A 31 7.83 -1.03 2.01
C ALA A 31 7.43 0.11 1.06
N PHE A 32 8.31 0.51 0.14
CA PHE A 32 8.09 1.70 -0.70
C PHE A 32 8.19 1.47 -2.20
N VAL A 33 8.74 0.35 -2.68
CA VAL A 33 8.97 0.10 -4.11
C VAL A 33 8.36 -1.22 -4.60
N LEU A 34 8.36 -2.27 -3.78
CA LEU A 34 7.90 -3.61 -4.17
C LEU A 34 6.48 -3.92 -3.69
N ASP A 35 6.00 -3.25 -2.65
CA ASP A 35 4.59 -3.31 -2.25
C ASP A 35 3.80 -2.36 -3.16
N ASP A 36 3.30 -2.90 -4.27
CA ASP A 36 2.49 -2.17 -5.24
C ASP A 36 1.13 -1.91 -4.57
N TYR A 37 0.91 -0.69 -4.09
CA TYR A 37 -0.26 -0.32 -3.31
C TYR A 37 -1.57 -0.35 -4.13
N ASP A 38 -1.43 -0.44 -5.46
CA ASP A 38 -2.44 -0.54 -6.51
C ASP A 38 -2.24 -1.79 -7.39
N ALA A 39 -1.66 -2.87 -6.85
CA ALA A 39 -1.34 -4.11 -7.55
C ALA A 39 -2.48 -4.69 -8.41
N PHE A 40 -3.73 -4.49 -7.99
CA PHE A 40 -4.93 -4.98 -8.68
C PHE A 40 -5.73 -3.88 -9.37
N GLY A 41 -5.21 -2.64 -9.34
CA GLY A 41 -5.76 -1.48 -10.02
C GLY A 41 -6.48 -0.50 -9.08
N GLU A 42 -7.00 0.55 -9.70
CA GLU A 42 -7.59 1.68 -8.98
C GLU A 42 -9.01 1.98 -9.47
N VAL A 43 -9.80 2.58 -8.57
CA VAL A 43 -11.16 3.04 -8.86
C VAL A 43 -11.30 4.47 -8.37
N ASP A 44 -11.62 5.39 -9.30
CA ASP A 44 -11.92 6.79 -8.99
C ASP A 44 -13.03 6.91 -7.94
N ILE A 45 -13.00 7.97 -7.13
CA ILE A 45 -14.06 8.27 -6.16
C ILE A 45 -14.78 9.56 -6.56
N PRO A 46 -16.10 9.53 -6.82
CA PRO A 46 -16.94 8.35 -6.98
C PRO A 46 -16.66 7.62 -8.31
N GLY A 47 -16.91 6.31 -8.36
CA GLY A 47 -16.63 5.53 -9.57
C GLY A 47 -17.00 4.06 -9.48
N THR A 48 -16.81 3.35 -10.60
CA THR A 48 -17.02 1.89 -10.67
C THR A 48 -16.00 1.25 -11.60
N ALA A 49 -15.50 0.07 -11.23
CA ALA A 49 -14.60 -0.71 -12.07
C ALA A 49 -14.81 -2.23 -11.87
N SER A 50 -14.23 -3.02 -12.76
CA SER A 50 -14.12 -4.47 -12.60
C SER A 50 -12.66 -4.83 -12.44
N LEU A 51 -12.27 -5.35 -11.28
CA LEU A 51 -10.90 -5.70 -10.94
C LEU A 51 -10.75 -7.21 -10.79
N GLU A 52 -9.65 -7.77 -11.27
CA GLU A 52 -9.31 -9.18 -11.06
C GLU A 52 -8.56 -9.32 -9.74
N LEU A 53 -9.26 -9.81 -8.72
CA LEU A 53 -8.72 -9.93 -7.36
C LEU A 53 -8.35 -11.40 -7.07
N PRO A 54 -7.30 -11.65 -6.27
CA PRO A 54 -6.96 -12.99 -5.81
C PRO A 54 -8.00 -13.49 -4.79
N ALA A 55 -7.90 -14.75 -4.38
CA ALA A 55 -8.55 -15.22 -3.16
C ALA A 55 -7.70 -14.84 -1.94
N GLY A 56 -8.33 -14.37 -0.86
CA GLY A 56 -7.63 -14.03 0.39
C GLY A 56 -7.68 -12.54 0.69
N GLU A 57 -6.61 -12.02 1.30
CA GLU A 57 -6.53 -10.62 1.72
C GLU A 57 -6.06 -9.73 0.58
N VAL A 58 -6.79 -8.62 0.39
CA VAL A 58 -6.48 -7.53 -0.52
C VAL A 58 -6.46 -6.24 0.28
N THR A 59 -5.39 -5.46 0.12
CA THR A 59 -5.24 -4.18 0.80
C THR A 59 -6.00 -3.11 0.04
N VAL A 60 -6.76 -2.26 0.73
CA VAL A 60 -7.40 -1.12 0.06
C VAL A 60 -6.84 0.17 0.64
N ASN A 61 -6.28 0.99 -0.24
CA ASN A 61 -5.66 2.26 0.07
C ASN A 61 -6.51 3.42 -0.47
N PHE A 62 -6.64 4.48 0.32
CA PHE A 62 -7.09 5.77 -0.20
C PHE A 62 -5.88 6.47 -0.83
N HIS A 63 -6.03 6.88 -2.08
CA HIS A 63 -4.97 7.47 -2.90
C HIS A 63 -5.39 8.84 -3.43
N THR A 64 -4.47 9.80 -3.38
CA THR A 64 -4.69 11.15 -3.89
C THR A 64 -3.37 11.88 -4.17
N VAL A 65 -3.45 12.99 -4.89
CA VAL A 65 -2.33 13.91 -5.07
C VAL A 65 -2.39 15.03 -4.03
N VAL A 66 -1.30 15.25 -3.30
CA VAL A 66 -1.15 16.32 -2.31
C VAL A 66 -0.24 17.44 -2.83
N ARG A 67 -0.69 18.70 -2.70
CA ARG A 67 0.11 19.87 -3.14
C ARG A 67 1.30 20.17 -2.22
N GLN A 68 1.22 19.79 -0.96
CA GLN A 68 2.31 19.89 0.01
C GLN A 68 2.28 18.66 0.90
N SER A 69 3.44 18.08 1.21
CA SER A 69 3.56 17.11 2.30
C SER A 69 3.09 17.80 3.59
N GLN A 70 2.05 17.29 4.24
CA GLN A 70 1.54 17.87 5.48
C GLN A 70 2.63 17.80 6.57
N ALA A 71 2.70 18.84 7.41
CA ALA A 71 3.74 18.98 8.44
C ALA A 71 3.78 17.79 9.42
N ASP A 72 2.65 17.12 9.63
CA ASP A 72 2.52 15.95 10.53
C ASP A 72 2.58 14.60 9.78
N GLY A 73 2.77 14.62 8.46
CA GLY A 73 2.93 13.42 7.62
C GLY A 73 1.68 12.58 7.41
N ALA A 74 0.57 12.84 8.12
CA ALA A 74 -0.67 12.07 8.00
C ALA A 74 -1.61 12.63 6.91
N LEU A 75 -2.09 11.75 6.03
CA LEU A 75 -3.15 12.05 5.07
C LEU A 75 -4.51 11.92 5.78
N PRO A 76 -5.32 12.99 5.89
CA PRO A 76 -6.68 12.87 6.40
C PRO A 76 -7.47 11.92 5.50
N VAL A 77 -8.22 11.01 6.14
CA VAL A 77 -9.09 10.06 5.44
C VAL A 77 -10.51 10.61 5.54
N PRO A 78 -11.19 10.90 4.42
CA PRO A 78 -12.57 11.36 4.44
C PRO A 78 -13.53 10.20 4.77
N GLU A 79 -14.82 10.49 4.86
CA GLU A 79 -15.83 9.43 4.89
C GLU A 79 -15.90 8.76 3.51
N LEU A 80 -15.39 7.53 3.46
CA LEU A 80 -15.30 6.72 2.25
C LEU A 80 -16.33 5.59 2.30
N GLN A 81 -16.87 5.24 1.14
CA GLN A 81 -17.80 4.14 0.94
C GLN A 81 -17.32 3.26 -0.21
N MET A 82 -17.47 1.96 -0.04
CA MET A 82 -17.10 0.97 -1.05
C MET A 82 -18.08 -0.19 -1.02
N SER A 83 -18.44 -0.67 -2.20
CA SER A 83 -19.10 -1.96 -2.38
C SER A 83 -18.27 -2.85 -3.30
N ILE A 84 -18.23 -4.14 -2.99
CA ILE A 84 -17.53 -5.17 -3.74
C ILE A 84 -18.50 -6.30 -4.06
N THR A 85 -18.84 -6.44 -5.33
CA THR A 85 -19.69 -7.52 -5.82
C THR A 85 -18.79 -8.66 -6.32
N PRO A 86 -18.88 -9.86 -5.72
CA PRO A 86 -18.05 -10.99 -6.12
C PRO A 86 -18.52 -11.61 -7.45
N PRO A 87 -17.72 -12.52 -8.04
CA PRO A 87 -18.15 -13.37 -9.14
C PRO A 87 -19.43 -14.16 -8.80
N GLU A 88 -20.18 -14.57 -9.82
CA GLU A 88 -21.41 -15.32 -9.63
C GLU A 88 -21.18 -16.63 -8.84
N GLY A 89 -22.03 -16.89 -7.85
CA GLY A 89 -21.93 -18.06 -6.98
C GLY A 89 -20.87 -17.97 -5.87
N VAL A 90 -20.10 -16.87 -5.79
CA VAL A 90 -19.13 -16.62 -4.72
C VAL A 90 -19.79 -15.76 -3.63
N ALA A 91 -19.56 -16.11 -2.37
CA ALA A 91 -20.10 -15.36 -1.24
C ALA A 91 -19.37 -14.02 -1.05
N GLU A 92 -20.08 -13.01 -0.55
CA GLU A 92 -19.59 -11.63 -0.37
C GLU A 92 -18.25 -11.56 0.39
N ALA A 93 -17.41 -10.62 -0.03
CA ALA A 93 -16.15 -10.35 0.63
C ALA A 93 -16.37 -9.67 1.98
N GLU A 94 -15.48 -9.95 2.92
CA GLU A 94 -15.47 -9.28 4.22
C GLU A 94 -14.65 -7.98 4.10
N VAL A 95 -15.19 -6.84 4.54
CA VAL A 95 -14.50 -5.55 4.52
C VAL A 95 -14.19 -5.13 5.95
N ILE A 96 -12.91 -5.04 6.29
CA ILE A 96 -12.44 -4.79 7.67
C ILE A 96 -11.73 -3.43 7.70
N PRO A 97 -12.16 -2.47 8.54
CA PRO A 97 -11.41 -1.24 8.78
C PRO A 97 -9.98 -1.54 9.25
N SER A 98 -8.99 -1.01 8.53
CA SER A 98 -7.58 -1.29 8.79
C SER A 98 -6.70 -0.06 8.51
N PRO A 99 -6.85 1.02 9.30
CA PRO A 99 -6.08 2.25 9.09
C PRO A 99 -4.58 1.99 9.18
N GLY A 100 -3.84 2.45 8.16
CA GLY A 100 -2.38 2.35 8.07
C GLY A 100 -1.66 3.67 8.32
N ALA A 101 -0.35 3.66 8.06
CA ALA A 101 0.45 4.89 7.96
C ALA A 101 0.34 5.49 6.56
N THR A 102 0.51 6.81 6.47
CA THR A 102 0.56 7.51 5.18
C THR A 102 1.93 7.40 4.55
N THR A 103 1.95 7.07 3.27
CA THR A 103 3.13 7.21 2.41
C THR A 103 2.92 8.38 1.48
N THR A 104 3.98 9.15 1.21
CA THR A 104 3.94 10.23 0.23
C THR A 104 5.26 10.31 -0.54
N ILE A 105 5.19 10.23 -1.87
CA ILE A 105 6.34 10.29 -2.78
C ILE A 105 5.98 11.21 -3.94
N ASN A 106 6.78 12.25 -4.20
CA ASN A 106 6.57 13.16 -5.35
C ASN A 106 5.13 13.71 -5.47
N SER A 107 4.53 14.11 -4.35
CA SER A 107 3.13 14.57 -4.25
C SER A 107 2.06 13.49 -4.42
N ASP A 108 2.42 12.24 -4.69
CA ASP A 108 1.52 11.11 -4.66
C ASP A 108 1.43 10.57 -3.23
N ALA A 109 0.22 10.43 -2.68
CA ALA A 109 0.00 10.02 -1.31
C ALA A 109 -1.06 8.93 -1.19
N TRP A 110 -0.78 7.92 -0.38
CA TRP A 110 -1.73 6.87 -0.06
C TRP A 110 -1.70 6.46 1.40
N VAL A 111 -2.82 5.93 1.88
CA VAL A 111 -2.99 5.39 3.24
C VAL A 111 -3.94 4.21 3.21
N ARG A 112 -3.58 3.11 3.88
CA ARG A 112 -4.47 1.95 4.00
C ARG A 112 -5.72 2.33 4.81
N VAL A 113 -6.89 1.96 4.29
CA VAL A 113 -8.19 2.22 4.91
C VAL A 113 -8.93 0.93 5.25
N TRP A 114 -8.80 -0.11 4.43
CA TRP A 114 -9.45 -1.42 4.65
C TRP A 114 -8.53 -2.59 4.30
N GLN A 115 -8.79 -3.74 4.93
CA GLN A 115 -8.45 -5.06 4.39
C GLN A 115 -9.73 -5.69 3.87
N VAL A 116 -9.71 -6.16 2.63
CA VAL A 116 -10.81 -6.91 2.02
C VAL A 116 -10.43 -8.38 1.95
N ARG A 117 -11.33 -9.26 2.40
CA ARG A 117 -11.15 -10.71 2.31
C ARG A 117 -12.07 -11.31 1.27
N THR A 118 -11.53 -11.60 0.09
CA THR A 118 -12.24 -12.27 -1.00
C THR A 118 -12.25 -13.79 -0.76
N ARG A 119 -13.32 -14.47 -1.17
CA ARG A 119 -13.44 -15.92 -1.00
C ARG A 119 -12.90 -16.74 -2.16
N ALA A 120 -12.81 -16.14 -3.33
CA ALA A 120 -12.30 -16.76 -4.54
C ALA A 120 -11.60 -15.71 -5.40
N ALA A 121 -10.65 -16.17 -6.21
CA ALA A 121 -10.04 -15.32 -7.22
C ALA A 121 -11.03 -15.09 -8.37
N GLY A 122 -10.95 -13.91 -8.99
CA GLY A 122 -11.74 -13.58 -10.18
C GLY A 122 -12.14 -12.12 -10.26
N VAL A 123 -12.99 -11.81 -11.24
CA VAL A 123 -13.43 -10.45 -11.52
C VAL A 123 -14.49 -10.01 -10.52
N HIS A 124 -14.15 -9.02 -9.70
CA HIS A 124 -15.05 -8.37 -8.75
C HIS A 124 -15.48 -7.01 -9.32
N ARG A 125 -16.75 -6.66 -9.20
CA ARG A 125 -17.22 -5.30 -9.51
C ARG A 125 -17.13 -4.44 -8.26
N ILE A 126 -16.38 -3.36 -8.38
CA ILE A 126 -16.16 -2.37 -7.32
C ILE A 126 -16.99 -1.13 -7.65
N ALA A 127 -17.64 -0.57 -6.64
CA ALA A 127 -18.19 0.78 -6.69
C ALA A 127 -17.75 1.57 -5.46
N THR A 128 -17.36 2.81 -5.68
CA THR A 128 -16.74 3.70 -4.69
C THR A 128 -17.51 5.01 -4.62
N ASP A 129 -17.60 5.57 -3.42
CA ASP A 129 -18.21 6.87 -3.16
C ASP A 129 -17.54 7.50 -1.91
N GLY A 130 -17.76 8.79 -1.66
CA GLY A 130 -17.23 9.45 -0.48
C GLY A 130 -17.17 10.97 -0.58
N ALA A 131 -16.95 11.62 0.56
CA ALA A 131 -16.83 13.07 0.67
C ALA A 131 -15.42 13.56 0.29
N VAL A 132 -15.12 13.57 -1.01
CA VAL A 132 -13.74 13.75 -1.52
C VAL A 132 -13.45 15.08 -2.24
N ASP A 133 -14.35 16.07 -2.17
CA ASP A 133 -14.23 17.36 -2.88
C ASP A 133 -12.92 18.14 -2.59
N GLY A 134 -12.30 17.90 -1.43
CA GLY A 134 -11.03 18.53 -1.03
C GLY A 134 -9.77 17.86 -1.60
N TYR A 135 -9.92 16.73 -2.29
CA TYR A 135 -8.81 15.90 -2.76
C TYR A 135 -8.64 15.98 -4.27
N ILE A 136 -7.41 15.78 -4.74
CA ILE A 136 -7.07 15.82 -6.17
C ILE A 136 -7.01 14.38 -6.69
N ALA A 137 -7.82 14.08 -7.71
CA ALA A 137 -7.93 12.74 -8.32
C ALA A 137 -8.03 11.60 -7.27
N PRO A 138 -9.00 11.67 -6.34
CA PRO A 138 -9.15 10.68 -5.27
C PRO A 138 -9.53 9.31 -5.84
N ARG A 139 -8.83 8.27 -5.38
CA ARG A 139 -9.00 6.88 -5.83
C ARG A 139 -8.96 5.92 -4.64
N LEU A 140 -9.59 4.76 -4.79
CA LEU A 140 -9.26 3.57 -4.00
C LEU A 140 -8.35 2.67 -4.84
N ALA A 141 -7.18 2.36 -4.29
CA ALA A 141 -6.20 1.44 -4.86
C ALA A 141 -6.30 0.08 -4.15
N PHE A 142 -6.20 -1.00 -4.91
CA PHE A 142 -6.39 -2.39 -4.45
C PHE A 142 -5.12 -3.21 -4.62
#